data_AF-A0A517PCW8-F1
#
_entry.id   AF-A0A517PCW8-F1
#
_cell.length_a   1.000
_cell.length_b   1.000
_cell.length_c   1.000
_cell.angle_alpha   90.00
_cell.angle_beta   90.00
_cell.angle_gamma   90.00
#
_symmetry.space_group_name_H-M   'P 1'
#
loop_
_entity.id
_entity.type
_entity.pdbx_description
1 polymer ?
#
loop_
_entity_poly.entity_id
_entity_poly.type
_entity_poly.pdbx_seq_one_letter_code
_entity_poly.pdbx_strand_id
1 'polypeptide(L)'
;MSHVVTIETKLRDPAAIHAACVRLKLPEPRQETVKFFDGAEHRGIAVRPPGFVYPVLVQSDGNVRCDTYEGRWGDDAFLGRLKQAYAVEAAKLQAKARGHRITETSLPDGGVKLTVTAGAAGFGGTPHQIYGGAA
;
A
#
# COMPACT_ATOMS: atom_id res chain seq x y z
N MET A 1 8.03 31.62 10.09
CA MET A 1 8.25 31.09 8.72
C MET A 1 7.89 29.62 8.74
N SER A 2 6.84 29.20 8.02
CA SER A 2 6.35 27.82 8.00
C SER A 2 6.87 27.13 6.72
N HIS A 3 7.62 26.04 6.86
CA HIS A 3 7.91 25.13 5.75
C HIS A 3 6.92 23.98 5.85
N VAL A 4 5.81 24.07 5.13
CA VAL A 4 4.91 22.93 4.95
C VAL A 4 5.57 22.00 3.93
N VAL A 5 6.10 20.88 4.40
CA VAL A 5 6.60 19.81 3.53
C VAL A 5 5.41 18.93 3.15
N THR A 6 4.95 19.05 1.91
CA THR A 6 3.92 18.16 1.36
C THR A 6 4.56 16.82 1.04
N ILE A 7 4.36 15.82 1.91
CA ILE A 7 4.78 14.45 1.65
C ILE A 7 3.69 13.77 0.82
N GLU A 8 3.93 13.61 -0.49
CA GLU A 8 3.04 12.85 -1.37
C GLU A 8 3.31 11.35 -1.23
N THR A 9 2.34 10.59 -0.71
CA THR A 9 2.42 9.14 -0.62
C THR A 9 2.34 8.50 -2.01
N LYS A 10 3.46 7.95 -2.50
CA LYS A 10 3.53 7.20 -3.77
C LYS A 10 3.29 5.71 -3.57
N LEU A 11 2.38 5.14 -4.35
CA LEU A 11 2.02 3.72 -4.32
C LEU A 11 2.82 2.96 -5.37
N ARG A 12 3.96 2.38 -4.98
CA ARG A 12 4.91 1.75 -5.92
C ARG A 12 4.98 0.24 -5.85
N ASP A 13 4.59 -0.36 -4.72
CA ASP A 13 4.66 -1.81 -4.53
C ASP A 13 3.33 -2.47 -4.98
N PRO A 14 3.31 -3.23 -6.09
CA PRO A 14 2.11 -3.91 -6.57
C PRO A 14 1.56 -4.93 -5.57
N ALA A 15 2.43 -5.61 -4.81
CA ALA A 15 2.02 -6.58 -3.81
C ALA A 15 1.31 -5.89 -2.64
N ALA A 16 1.80 -4.73 -2.21
CA ALA A 16 1.13 -3.91 -1.20
C ALA A 16 -0.21 -3.33 -1.71
N ILE A 17 -0.30 -2.93 -2.98
CA ILE A 17 -1.57 -2.48 -3.59
C ILE A 17 -2.60 -3.61 -3.60
N HIS A 18 -2.19 -4.81 -4.01
CA HIS A 18 -3.05 -5.98 -3.98
C HIS A 18 -3.50 -6.32 -2.55
N ALA A 19 -2.57 -6.36 -1.59
CA ALA A 19 -2.89 -6.61 -0.18
C ALA A 19 -3.83 -5.54 0.40
N ALA A 20 -3.67 -4.27 0.04
CA ALA A 20 -4.58 -3.20 0.42
C ALA A 20 -5.99 -3.40 -0.14
N CYS A 21 -6.11 -3.86 -1.40
CA CYS A 21 -7.41 -4.19 -2.01
C CYS A 21 -8.10 -5.33 -1.26
N VAL A 22 -7.37 -6.39 -0.93
CA VAL A 22 -7.90 -7.50 -0.13
C VAL A 22 -8.37 -7.02 1.25
N ARG A 23 -7.56 -6.20 1.94
CA ARG A 23 -7.90 -5.62 3.25
C ARG A 23 -9.19 -4.79 3.20
N LEU A 24 -9.36 -4.01 2.14
CA LEU A 24 -10.53 -3.15 1.92
C LEU A 24 -11.70 -3.90 1.27
N LYS A 25 -11.61 -5.21 1.07
CA LYS A 25 -12.63 -6.07 0.43
C LYS A 25 -13.01 -5.59 -0.98
N LEU A 26 -12.01 -5.16 -1.73
CA LEU A 26 -12.17 -4.67 -3.09
C LEU A 26 -11.96 -5.80 -4.10
N PRO A 27 -12.49 -5.65 -5.33
CA PRO A 27 -12.10 -6.49 -6.45
C PRO A 27 -10.58 -6.47 -6.66
N GLU A 28 -10.05 -7.57 -7.18
CA GLU A 28 -8.63 -7.69 -7.48
C GLU A 28 -8.18 -6.57 -8.45
N PRO A 29 -7.12 -5.83 -8.11
CA PRO A 29 -6.65 -4.74 -8.96
C PRO A 29 -6.00 -5.29 -10.23
N ARG A 30 -6.25 -4.64 -11.37
CA ARG A 30 -5.79 -5.13 -12.68
C ARG A 30 -4.87 -4.13 -13.35
N GLN A 31 -3.86 -4.61 -14.06
CA GLN A 31 -3.03 -3.75 -14.88
C GLN A 31 -3.72 -3.48 -16.22
N GLU A 32 -4.06 -2.21 -16.48
CA GLU A 32 -4.83 -1.81 -17.66
C GLU A 32 -4.57 -0.35 -18.03
N THR A 33 -5.06 0.04 -19.21
CA THR A 33 -5.12 1.43 -19.65
C THR A 33 -6.54 1.93 -19.46
N VAL A 34 -6.69 3.04 -18.75
CA VAL A 34 -7.98 3.67 -18.42
C VAL A 34 -8.05 5.03 -19.08
N LYS A 35 -9.16 5.29 -19.76
CA LYS A 35 -9.52 6.61 -20.27
C LYS A 35 -10.39 7.32 -19.25
N PHE A 36 -9.96 8.50 -18.79
CA PHE A 36 -10.74 9.35 -17.87
C PHE A 36 -11.68 10.29 -18.64
N PHE A 37 -12.50 11.04 -17.90
CA PHE A 37 -13.48 11.97 -18.48
C PHE A 37 -12.83 13.06 -19.35
N ASP A 38 -11.63 13.51 -18.99
CA ASP A 38 -10.82 14.48 -19.76
C ASP A 38 -10.34 13.94 -21.13
N GLY A 39 -10.64 12.68 -21.44
CA GLY A 39 -10.21 11.99 -22.65
C GLY A 39 -8.76 11.50 -22.60
N ALA A 40 -8.04 11.73 -21.50
CA ALA A 40 -6.67 11.28 -21.34
C ALA A 40 -6.63 9.81 -20.94
N GLU A 41 -5.71 9.08 -21.56
CA GLU A 41 -5.48 7.66 -21.30
C GLU A 41 -4.24 7.49 -20.42
N HIS A 42 -4.39 6.73 -19.35
CA HIS A 42 -3.32 6.43 -18.41
C HIS A 42 -3.23 4.94 -18.19
N ARG A 43 -2.01 4.40 -18.14
CA ARG A 43 -1.76 2.99 -17.87
C ARG A 43 -1.26 2.80 -16.45
N GLY A 44 -1.76 1.77 -15.78
CA GLY A 44 -1.42 1.51 -14.38
C GLY A 44 -2.17 0.32 -13.80
N ILE A 45 -2.13 0.22 -12.47
CA ILE A 45 -2.91 -0.72 -11.70
C ILE A 45 -4.24 -0.05 -11.33
N ALA A 46 -5.33 -0.54 -11.88
CA ALA A 46 -6.68 -0.02 -11.64
C ALA A 46 -7.35 -0.73 -10.45
N VAL A 47 -7.72 0.06 -9.45
CA VAL A 47 -8.51 -0.35 -8.28
C VAL A 47 -9.95 0.12 -8.48
N ARG A 48 -10.93 -0.78 -8.34
CA ARG A 48 -12.35 -0.50 -8.60
C ARG A 48 -13.20 -0.63 -7.33
N PRO A 49 -13.22 0.41 -6.48
CA PRO A 49 -14.16 0.45 -5.37
C PRO A 49 -15.62 0.48 -5.82
N PRO A 50 -16.55 -0.15 -5.07
CA PRO A 50 -17.98 -0.05 -5.35
C PRO A 50 -18.46 1.41 -5.36
N GLY A 51 -19.34 1.75 -6.31
CA GLY A 51 -19.93 3.08 -6.42
C GLY A 51 -19.07 4.12 -7.14
N PHE A 52 -17.90 3.74 -7.68
CA PHE A 52 -17.08 4.62 -8.49
C PHE A 52 -17.39 4.48 -9.98
N VAL A 53 -17.44 5.60 -10.69
CA VAL A 53 -17.62 5.63 -12.15
C VAL A 53 -16.30 5.32 -12.86
N TYR A 54 -15.20 5.90 -12.37
CA TYR A 54 -13.86 5.64 -12.86
C TYR A 54 -13.02 4.90 -11.82
N PRO A 55 -12.16 3.97 -12.23
CA PRO A 55 -11.25 3.30 -11.30
C PRO A 55 -10.26 4.30 -10.70
N VAL A 56 -9.75 3.98 -9.51
CA VAL A 56 -8.56 4.61 -8.96
C VAL A 56 -7.35 3.96 -9.61
N LEU A 57 -6.64 4.70 -10.46
CA LEU A 57 -5.51 4.21 -11.21
C LEU A 57 -4.20 4.57 -10.52
N VAL A 58 -3.41 3.57 -10.17
CA VAL A 58 -2.03 3.75 -9.69
C VAL A 58 -1.07 3.61 -10.85
N GLN A 59 -0.41 4.70 -11.21
CA GLN A 59 0.57 4.75 -12.29
C GLN A 59 1.90 4.15 -11.87
N SER A 60 2.74 3.79 -12.84
CA SER A 60 4.04 3.14 -12.62
C SER A 60 5.04 3.98 -11.81
N ASP A 61 4.90 5.30 -11.81
CA ASP A 61 5.72 6.23 -11.01
C ASP A 61 5.28 6.29 -9.53
N GLY A 62 4.13 5.69 -9.23
CA GLY A 62 3.44 5.64 -7.96
C GLY A 62 2.43 6.75 -7.74
N ASN A 63 2.15 7.58 -8.75
CA ASN A 63 1.08 8.57 -8.68
C ASN A 63 -0.30 7.89 -8.73
N VAL A 64 -1.25 8.43 -7.97
CA VAL A 64 -2.62 7.92 -7.93
C VAL A 64 -3.53 8.91 -8.61
N ARG A 65 -4.24 8.44 -9.64
CA ARG A 65 -5.21 9.23 -10.39
C ARG A 65 -6.60 8.68 -10.14
N CYS A 66 -7.50 9.54 -9.71
CA CYS A 66 -8.91 9.25 -9.54
C CYS A 66 -9.71 10.48 -9.95
N ASP A 67 -10.91 10.24 -10.48
CA ASP A 67 -11.85 11.30 -10.80
C ASP A 67 -13.14 11.03 -10.04
N THR A 68 -13.35 11.82 -8.99
CA THR A 68 -14.51 11.70 -8.10
C THR A 68 -15.53 12.82 -8.32
N TYR A 69 -15.23 13.82 -9.17
CA TYR A 69 -16.05 15.00 -9.45
C TYR A 69 -16.94 15.47 -8.27
N GLU A 70 -16.31 16.12 -7.27
CA GLU A 70 -16.97 16.59 -6.03
C GLU A 70 -17.77 15.48 -5.31
N GLY A 71 -17.26 14.26 -5.31
CA GLY A 71 -17.91 13.10 -4.70
C GLY A 71 -19.05 12.47 -5.52
N ARG A 72 -19.37 12.98 -6.72
CA ARG A 72 -20.44 12.41 -7.58
C ARG A 72 -20.04 11.10 -8.26
N TRP A 73 -18.75 10.88 -8.46
CA TRP A 73 -18.22 9.72 -9.17
C TRP A 73 -17.43 8.76 -8.28
N GLY A 74 -17.49 8.97 -6.97
CA GLY A 74 -16.86 8.13 -5.97
C GLY A 74 -16.77 8.85 -4.63
N ASP A 75 -16.37 8.13 -3.60
CA ASP A 75 -16.15 8.68 -2.26
C ASP A 75 -14.74 9.29 -2.17
N ASP A 76 -14.64 10.61 -2.01
CA ASP A 76 -13.36 11.32 -1.82
C ASP A 76 -12.53 10.77 -0.65
N ALA A 77 -13.19 10.32 0.41
CA ALA A 77 -12.51 9.76 1.58
C ALA A 77 -11.88 8.38 1.29
N PHE A 78 -12.31 7.69 0.23
CA PHE A 78 -11.76 6.40 -0.16
C PHE A 78 -10.27 6.48 -0.49
N LEU A 79 -9.80 7.57 -1.10
CA LEU A 79 -8.38 7.70 -1.43
C LEU A 79 -7.50 7.70 -0.17
N GLY A 80 -7.98 8.34 0.91
CA GLY A 80 -7.34 8.29 2.22
C GLY A 80 -7.29 6.86 2.77
N ARG A 81 -8.41 6.13 2.72
CA ARG A 81 -8.48 4.73 3.17
C ARG A 81 -7.56 3.80 2.37
N LEU A 82 -7.49 3.99 1.05
CA LEU A 82 -6.60 3.23 0.16
C LEU A 82 -5.13 3.50 0.49
N LYS A 83 -4.74 4.77 0.65
CA LYS A 83 -3.38 5.16 1.02
C LYS A 83 -2.98 4.61 2.39
N GLN A 84 -3.88 4.67 3.37
CA GLN A 84 -3.65 4.11 4.71
C GLN A 84 -3.49 2.59 4.67
N ALA A 85 -4.39 1.89 3.97
CA ALA A 85 -4.31 0.44 3.80
C ALA A 85 -3.01 0.02 3.09
N TYR A 86 -2.63 0.73 2.03
CA TYR A 86 -1.36 0.51 1.34
C TYR A 86 -0.16 0.72 2.27
N ALA A 87 -0.13 1.82 3.03
CA ALA A 87 0.99 2.09 3.94
C ALA A 87 1.15 0.99 5.00
N VAL A 88 0.03 0.47 5.50
CA VAL A 88 0.02 -0.65 6.46
C VAL A 88 0.58 -1.92 5.83
N GLU A 89 0.07 -2.31 4.67
CA GLU A 89 0.50 -3.56 4.02
C GLU A 89 1.93 -3.47 3.48
N ALA A 90 2.35 -2.33 2.93
CA ALA A 90 3.74 -2.09 2.51
C ALA A 90 4.70 -2.19 3.70
N ALA A 91 4.36 -1.60 4.85
CA ALA A 91 5.18 -1.69 6.06
C ALA A 91 5.28 -3.14 6.58
N LYS A 92 4.17 -3.90 6.56
CA LYS A 92 4.18 -5.33 6.94
C LYS A 92 5.05 -6.17 6.01
N LEU A 93 4.93 -5.98 4.70
CA LEU A 93 5.73 -6.69 3.71
C LEU A 93 7.22 -6.39 3.90
N GLN A 94 7.57 -5.12 4.09
CA GLN A 94 8.96 -4.70 4.32
C GLN A 94 9.52 -5.22 5.65
N ALA A 95 8.74 -5.16 6.73
CA ALA A 95 9.16 -5.71 8.03
C ALA A 95 9.38 -7.23 7.93
N LYS A 96 8.45 -7.96 7.30
CA LYS A 96 8.57 -9.41 7.08
C LYS A 96 9.80 -9.75 6.25
N ALA A 97 10.06 -9.03 5.16
CA ALA A 97 11.23 -9.23 4.31
C ALA A 97 12.56 -9.06 5.07
N ARG A 98 12.57 -8.23 6.12
CA ARG A 98 13.74 -7.98 6.99
C ARG A 98 13.77 -8.86 8.25
N GLY A 99 12.86 -9.83 8.37
CA GLY A 99 12.76 -10.68 9.57
C GLY A 99 12.35 -9.93 10.83
N HIS A 100 11.73 -8.75 10.68
CA HIS A 100 11.22 -7.97 11.80
C HIS A 100 9.80 -8.42 12.16
N ARG A 101 9.47 -8.32 13.45
CA ARG A 101 8.10 -8.54 13.91
C ARG A 101 7.35 -7.22 13.84
N ILE A 102 6.12 -7.26 13.37
CA ILE A 102 5.24 -6.08 13.32
C ILE A 102 3.98 -6.36 14.11
N THR A 103 3.55 -5.39 14.91
CA THR A 103 2.26 -5.39 15.59
C THR A 103 1.44 -4.19 15.13
N GLU A 104 0.16 -4.43 14.85
CA GLU A 104 -0.79 -3.42 14.39
C GLU A 104 -1.77 -3.11 15.52
N THR A 105 -2.05 -1.84 15.75
CA THR A 105 -3.06 -1.37 16.71
C THR A 105 -3.93 -0.32 16.04
N SER A 106 -5.22 -0.59 15.94
CA SER A 106 -6.22 0.40 15.50
C SER A 106 -6.41 1.46 16.58
N LEU A 107 -6.42 2.72 16.18
CA LEU A 107 -6.63 3.85 17.07
C LEU A 107 -8.11 4.30 17.06
N PRO A 108 -8.62 4.92 18.14
CA PRO A 108 -10.02 5.35 18.23
C PRO A 108 -10.44 6.40 17.19
N ASP A 109 -9.47 7.15 16.65
CA ASP A 109 -9.64 8.17 15.61
C ASP A 109 -9.66 7.60 14.18
N GLY A 110 -9.61 6.26 14.03
CA GLY A 110 -9.50 5.59 12.74
C GLY A 110 -8.08 5.48 12.21
N GLY A 111 -7.09 6.03 12.93
CA GLY A 111 -5.68 5.85 12.64
C GLY A 111 -5.21 4.41 12.88
N VAL A 112 -4.03 4.08 12.35
CA VAL A 112 -3.38 2.79 12.60
C VAL A 112 -1.96 3.04 13.09
N LYS A 113 -1.63 2.48 14.24
CA LYS A 113 -0.27 2.44 14.78
C LYS A 113 0.38 1.12 14.42
N LEU A 114 1.55 1.21 13.77
CA LEU A 114 2.42 0.06 13.52
C LEU A 114 3.63 0.14 14.44
N THR A 115 3.87 -0.93 15.19
CA THR A 115 5.08 -1.08 15.99
C THR A 115 5.95 -2.14 15.34
N VAL A 116 7.12 -1.73 14.87
CA VAL A 116 8.11 -2.65 14.28
C VAL A 116 9.14 -2.97 15.36
N THR A 117 9.20 -4.23 15.76
CA THR A 117 10.26 -4.75 16.62
C THR A 117 11.28 -5.41 15.74
N ALA A 118 12.51 -4.87 15.71
CA ALA A 118 13.62 -5.52 15.03
C ALA A 118 13.81 -6.92 15.62
N GLY A 119 13.56 -7.95 14.81
CA GLY A 119 13.98 -9.31 15.15
C GLY A 119 15.50 -9.36 15.17
N ALA A 120 16.08 -10.18 16.05
CA ALA A 120 17.53 -10.38 16.14
C ALA A 120 18.06 -11.11 14.89
N ALA A 121 18.07 -10.46 13.74
CA ALA A 121 18.98 -10.77 12.65
C ALA A 121 20.22 -9.91 12.92
N GLY A 122 21.19 -10.53 13.59
CA GLY A 122 22.43 -9.90 14.01
C GLY A 122 23.13 -9.18 12.87
N PHE A 123 23.59 -7.97 13.14
CA PHE A 123 24.78 -7.46 12.46
C PHE A 123 25.96 -8.30 12.92
N GLY A 124 26.39 -9.26 12.12
CA GLY A 124 27.69 -9.91 12.29
C GLY A 124 27.73 -11.40 11.91
N GLY A 125 28.55 -11.71 10.90
CA GLY A 125 29.37 -12.92 10.84
C GLY A 125 28.68 -14.27 10.55
N THR A 126 28.88 -14.75 9.31
CA THR A 126 29.02 -16.17 8.87
C THR A 126 28.17 -17.27 9.53
N PRO A 127 27.39 -18.04 8.74
CA PRO A 127 26.71 -19.22 9.22
C PRO A 127 27.71 -20.39 9.32
N HIS A 128 27.95 -20.89 10.53
CA HIS A 128 28.47 -22.25 10.68
C HIS A 128 27.76 -22.95 11.85
N GLN A 129 26.80 -23.80 11.52
CA GLN A 129 26.60 -25.02 12.28
C GLN A 129 26.12 -26.11 11.32
N ILE A 130 27.09 -26.89 10.86
CA ILE A 130 26.87 -28.11 10.08
C ILE A 130 26.34 -29.18 11.04
N TYR A 131 25.24 -29.81 10.65
CA TYR A 131 24.78 -31.07 11.22
C TYR A 131 25.77 -32.19 10.87
N GLY A 132 26.21 -32.95 11.87
CA GLY A 132 26.77 -34.29 11.75
C GLY A 132 26.75 -34.87 13.17
N GLY A 133 25.96 -35.89 13.51
CA GLY A 133 25.79 -37.16 12.82
C GLY A 133 26.47 -38.19 13.71
N ALA A 134 25.68 -38.90 14.51
CA ALA A 134 26.15 -39.91 15.45
C ALA A 134 26.73 -41.14 14.72
N ALA A 135 27.86 -41.63 15.22
CA ALA A 135 28.23 -43.05 15.35
C ALA A 135 29.32 -43.16 16.42
#